data_AF-A0A847WFV3-F1
#
_entry.id   AF-A0A847WFV3-F1
#
_cell.length_a   1.000
_cell.length_b   1.000
_cell.length_c   1.000
_cell.angle_alpha   90.00
_cell.angle_beta   90.00
_cell.angle_gamma   90.00
#
_symmetry.space_group_name_H-M   'P 1'
#
loop_
_entity.id
_entity.type
_entity.pdbx_description
1 polymer ?
#
loop_
_entity_poly.entity_id
_entity_poly.type
_entity_poly.pdbx_seq_one_letter_code
_entity_poly.pdbx_strand_id
1 'polypeptide(L)' 'MQNIITKIKSIYQWQFILLVIGLSLFSIYIDGRHLKSRGNRKEARISIVLGWVYLVGVVGIYFVLLFI' A
#
# COMPACT_ATOMS: atom_id res chain seq x y z
N MET A 1 7.22 13.53 -21.26
CA MET A 1 7.35 13.46 -19.78
C MET A 1 6.17 14.07 -19.05
N GLN A 2 5.79 15.33 -19.32
CA GLN A 2 4.66 16.00 -18.63
C GLN A 2 3.33 15.23 -18.68
N ASN A 3 2.93 14.67 -19.83
CA ASN A 3 1.68 13.89 -19.95
C ASN A 3 1.64 12.59 -19.15
N ILE A 4 2.80 11.98 -18.85
CA ILE A 4 2.86 10.76 -18.05
C ILE A 4 2.69 11.13 -16.57
N ILE A 5 3.34 12.21 -16.14
CA ILE A 5 3.27 12.71 -14.77
C ILE A 5 1.85 13.16 -14.40
N THR A 6 1.14 13.86 -15.29
CA THR A 6 -0.26 14.26 -15.04
C THR A 6 -1.22 13.09 -14.97
N LYS A 7 -1.06 12.07 -15.83
CA LYS A 7 -1.85 10.83 -15.73
C LYS A 7 -1.60 10.12 -14.41
N ILE A 8 -0.34 10.00 -14.00
CA ILE A 8 0.05 9.40 -12.71
C ILE A 8 -0.56 10.19 -11.55
N LYS A 9 -0.42 11.53 -11.52
CA LYS A 9 -1.03 12.38 -10.48
C LYS A 9 -2.55 12.18 -10.36
N SER A 10 -3.25 11.93 -11.47
CA SER A 10 -4.69 11.66 -11.43
C SER A 10 -5.08 10.34 -10.78
N ILE A 11 -4.19 9.33 -10.82
CA ILE A 11 -4.42 8.02 -10.19
C ILE A 11 -4.18 8.12 -8.67
N TYR A 12 -3.16 8.87 -8.27
CA TYR A 12 -2.80 9.08 -6.87
C TYR A 12 -3.62 10.21 -6.21
N GLN A 13 -4.92 10.30 -6.51
CA GLN A 13 -5.82 11.19 -5.77
C GLN A 13 -5.88 10.81 -4.29
N TRP A 14 -6.20 11.78 -3.43
CA TRP A 14 -6.18 11.60 -1.98
C TRP A 14 -7.07 10.42 -1.52
N GLN A 15 -8.21 10.19 -2.18
CA GLN A 15 -9.09 9.04 -1.88
C GLN A 15 -8.40 7.70 -2.15
N PHE A 16 -7.63 7.61 -3.24
CA PHE A 16 -6.88 6.41 -3.59
C PHE A 16 -5.79 6.13 -2.55
N ILE A 17 -5.07 7.16 -2.11
CA ILE A 17 -4.06 7.04 -1.05
C ILE A 17 -4.67 6.53 0.25
N LEU A 18 -5.79 7.10 0.69
CA LEU A 18 -6.49 6.61 1.87
C LEU A 18 -6.89 5.15 1.75
N LEU A 19 -7.41 4.76 0.58
CA LEU A 19 -7.82 3.39 0.31
C LEU A 19 -6.62 2.44 0.37
N VAL A 20 -5.48 2.81 -0.22
CA VAL A 20 -4.25 2.03 -0.16
C VAL A 20 -3.73 1.92 1.27
N ILE A 21 -3.74 3.00 2.06
CA ILE A 21 -3.36 2.97 3.48
C ILE A 21 -4.28 2.00 4.23
N GLY A 22 -5.60 2.11 4.04
CA GLY A 22 -6.58 1.23 4.67
C GLY A 22 -6.36 -0.24 4.34
N LEU A 23 -6.20 -0.58 3.05
CA LEU A 23 -5.92 -1.95 2.59
C LEU A 23 -4.59 -2.47 3.11
N SER A 24 -3.56 -1.63 3.16
CA SER A 24 -2.24 -2.00 3.68
C SER A 24 -2.31 -2.33 5.17
N LEU A 25 -2.99 -1.50 5.96
CA LEU A 25 -3.22 -1.76 7.38
C LEU A 25 -4.08 -3.01 7.58
N PHE A 26 -5.13 -3.20 6.79
CA PHE A 26 -5.96 -4.40 6.83
C PHE A 26 -5.13 -5.66 6.57
N SER A 27 -4.26 -5.64 5.54
CA SER A 27 -3.41 -6.78 5.23
C SER A 27 -2.40 -7.08 6.34
N ILE A 28 -1.81 -6.06 6.96
CA ILE A 28 -0.84 -6.25 8.07
C ILE A 28 -1.54 -6.77 9.33
N TYR A 29 -2.63 -6.12 9.75
CA TYR A 29 -3.22 -6.33 11.07
C TYR A 29 -4.33 -7.38 11.10
N ILE A 30 -5.05 -7.56 10.00
CA ILE A 30 -6.17 -8.50 9.91
C ILE A 30 -5.72 -9.76 9.18
N ASP A 31 -5.39 -9.69 7.89
CA ASP A 31 -5.02 -10.89 7.12
C ASP A 31 -3.75 -11.55 7.65
N GLY A 32 -2.69 -10.78 7.86
CA GLY A 32 -1.43 -11.26 8.39
C GLY A 32 -1.56 -11.93 9.76
N ARG A 33 -2.38 -11.37 10.65
CA ARG A 33 -2.65 -11.98 11.97
C ARG A 33 -3.56 -13.20 11.85
N HIS A 34 -4.57 -13.15 11.00
CA HIS A 34 -5.51 -14.26 10.79
C HIS A 34 -4.80 -15.48 10.20
N LEU A 35 -3.97 -15.28 9.17
CA LEU A 35 -3.14 -16.33 8.58
C LEU A 35 -2.13 -16.89 9.59
N LYS A 36 -1.54 -16.03 10.43
CA LYS A 36 -0.63 -16.46 11.50
C LYS A 36 -1.37 -17.31 12.54
N SER A 37 -2.60 -16.93 12.89
CA SER A 37 -3.47 -17.67 13.82
C SER A 37 -3.83 -19.06 13.28
N ARG A 38 -4.05 -19.18 11.97
CA ARG A 38 -4.33 -20.46 11.30
C ARG A 38 -3.10 -21.34 11.05
N GLY A 39 -1.91 -20.92 11.48
CA GLY A 39 -0.67 -21.68 11.28
C GLY A 39 0.03 -21.43 9.93
N ASN A 40 -0.55 -20.63 9.04
CA ASN A 40 -0.01 -20.29 7.72
C ASN A 40 1.06 -19.19 7.82
N ARG A 41 2.17 -19.47 8.52
CA ARG A 41 3.22 -18.47 8.84
C ARG A 41 3.92 -17.90 7.60
N LYS A 42 4.05 -18.66 6.52
CA LYS A 42 4.67 -18.19 5.26
C LYS A 42 3.79 -17.16 4.56
N GLU A 43 2.52 -17.50 4.36
CA GLU A 43 1.52 -16.60 3.76
C GLU A 43 1.29 -15.35 4.61
N ALA A 44 1.22 -15.52 5.94
CA ALA A 44 1.14 -14.40 6.88
C ALA A 44 2.30 -13.41 6.70
N ARG A 45 3.53 -13.92 6.55
CA ARG A 45 4.71 -13.07 6.31
C ARG A 45 4.60 -12.34 4.98
N ILE A 46 4.17 -13.03 3.91
CA ILE A 46 4.01 -12.41 2.59
C ILE A 46 2.95 -11.30 2.64
N SER A 47 1.78 -11.57 3.24
CA SER A 47 0.71 -10.58 3.39
C SER A 47 1.17 -9.35 4.18
N ILE A 48 1.87 -9.53 5.31
CA ILE A 48 2.41 -8.42 6.09
C ILE A 48 3.45 -7.63 5.28
N VAL A 49 4.35 -8.31 4.57
CA VAL A 49 5.38 -7.66 3.75
C VAL A 49 4.74 -6.87 2.62
N LEU A 50 3.76 -7.44 1.92
CA LEU A 50 3.03 -6.75 0.86
C LEU A 50 2.33 -5.51 1.41
N GLY A 51 1.64 -5.62 2.54
CA GLY A 51 1.03 -4.48 3.21
C GLY A 51 2.04 -3.38 3.53
N TRP A 52 3.24 -3.71 4.02
CA TRP A 52 4.30 -2.71 4.25
C TRP A 52 4.87 -2.12 2.96
N VAL A 53 5.04 -2.93 1.91
CA VAL A 53 5.50 -2.45 0.59
C VAL A 53 4.50 -1.46 0.00
N TYR A 54 3.20 -1.74 0.09
CA TYR A 54 2.18 -0.81 -0.37
C TYR A 54 2.13 0.44 0.52
N LEU A 55 2.18 0.28 1.84
CA LEU A 55 2.13 1.42 2.76
C LEU A 55 3.32 2.36 2.58
N VAL A 56 4.56 1.84 2.52
CA VAL A 56 5.76 2.67 2.40
C VAL A 56 5.98 3.10 0.94
N GLY A 57 5.78 2.18 -0.01
CA GLY A 57 6.02 2.42 -1.43
C GLY A 57 5.02 3.42 -2.02
N VAL A 58 3.73 3.18 -1.86
CA VAL A 58 2.69 4.06 -2.45
C VAL A 58 2.65 5.41 -1.74
N VAL A 59 2.72 5.43 -0.40
CA VAL A 59 2.75 6.70 0.34
C VAL A 59 4.04 7.46 0.05
N GLY A 60 5.19 6.78 0.00
CA GLY A 60 6.48 7.40 -0.35
C GLY A 60 6.47 8.02 -1.76
N ILE A 61 5.99 7.28 -2.76
CA ILE A 61 5.85 7.78 -4.14
C ILE A 61 4.89 8.97 -4.19
N TYR A 62 3.78 8.91 -3.45
CA TYR A 62 2.83 10.03 -3.38
C TYR A 62 3.46 11.30 -2.84
N PHE A 63 4.24 11.20 -1.76
CA PHE A 63 4.96 12.36 -1.22
C PHE A 63 5.94 12.93 -2.25
N VAL A 64 6.71 12.09 -2.94
CA VAL A 64 7.63 12.56 -4.00
C VAL A 64 6.88 13.25 -5.14
N LEU A 65 5.75 12.69 -5.58
CA LEU A 65 4.90 13.29 -6.61
C LEU A 65 4.23 14.60 -6.17
N LEU A 66 4.05 14.82 -4.87
CA LEU A 66 3.47 16.05 -4.35
C LEU A 66 4.45 17.23 -4.44
N PHE A 67 5.75 16.97 -4.29
CA PHE A 67 6.82 17.98 -4.33
C PHE A 67 7.40 18.24 -5.72
N ILE A 68 7.07 17.42 -6.72
CA ILE A 68 7.42 17.59 -8.14
C ILE A 68 6.24 18.22 -8.90
#